data_AF-A0A5E4IUE6-F1
#
_entry.id   AF-A0A5E4IUE6-F1
#
_cell.length_a   1.000
_cell.length_b   1.000
_cell.length_c   1.000
_cell.angle_alpha   90.00
_cell.angle_beta   90.00
_cell.angle_gamma   90.00
#
_symmetry.space_group_name_H-M   'P 1'
#
loop_
_entity.id
_entity.type
_entity.pdbx_description
1 polymer ?
#
loop_
_entity_poly.entity_id
_entity_poly.type
_entity_poly.pdbx_seq_one_letter_code
_entity_poly.pdbx_strand_id
1 'polypeptide(L)'
;MKITRQVFVDANIFTYLLTGHPVYGRNCQDLLEKVERGDIEAFISPLVIDEVSYVLMVQTGRKTGGSQDARSIKGQCWMPGKTALCLWASFMAI
;
A
#
# COMPACT_ATOMS: atom_id res chain seq x y z
N MET A 1 -3.79 9.25 -30.57
CA MET A 1 -3.90 8.79 -29.17
C MET A 1 -2.50 8.35 -28.74
N LYS A 2 -1.87 9.07 -27.80
CA LYS A 2 -0.51 8.78 -27.33
C LYS A 2 -0.62 7.62 -26.35
N ILE A 3 -0.03 6.46 -26.63
CA ILE A 3 0.06 5.38 -25.64
C ILE A 3 1.13 5.81 -24.65
N THR A 4 0.74 6.46 -23.55
CA THR A 4 1.62 6.61 -22.40
C THR A 4 1.72 5.26 -21.71
N ARG A 5 2.94 4.73 -21.58
CA ARG A 5 3.19 3.49 -20.84
C ARG A 5 3.12 3.82 -19.35
N GLN A 6 1.91 3.86 -18.81
CA GLN A 6 1.67 4.01 -17.39
C GLN A 6 2.04 2.73 -16.64
N VAL A 7 2.71 2.87 -15.51
CA VAL A 7 3.14 1.73 -14.67
C VAL A 7 2.20 1.59 -13.48
N PHE A 8 1.68 0.38 -13.26
CA PHE A 8 0.99 0.06 -12.01
C PHE A 8 2.01 -0.27 -10.93
N VAL A 9 1.92 0.39 -9.77
CA VAL A 9 2.83 0.16 -8.64
C VAL A 9 2.17 -0.77 -7.63
N ASP A 10 2.78 -1.93 -7.43
CA ASP A 10 2.31 -2.95 -6.48
C ASP A 10 2.65 -2.59 -5.03
N ALA A 11 1.91 -3.16 -4.07
CA ALA A 11 2.13 -2.95 -2.63
C ALA A 11 3.54 -3.34 -2.18
N ASN A 12 4.18 -4.32 -2.83
CA ASN A 12 5.54 -4.75 -2.49
C ASN A 12 6.58 -3.64 -2.64
N ILE A 13 6.43 -2.72 -3.60
CA ILE A 13 7.35 -1.60 -3.78
C ILE A 13 7.40 -0.73 -2.52
N PHE A 14 6.23 -0.37 -2.00
CA PHE A 14 6.11 0.43 -0.79
C PHE A 14 6.55 -0.35 0.45
N THR A 15 6.13 -1.62 0.60
CA THR A 15 6.48 -2.38 1.80
C THR A 15 7.98 -2.68 1.86
N TYR A 16 8.64 -3.00 0.74
CA TYR A 16 10.09 -3.20 0.72
C TYR A 16 10.86 -1.95 1.06
N LEU A 17 10.41 -0.79 0.58
CA LEU A 17 11.00 0.49 0.95
C LEU A 17 10.81 0.77 2.45
N LEU A 18 9.57 0.78 2.92
CA LEU A 18 9.20 1.20 4.28
C LEU A 18 9.71 0.26 5.37
N THR A 19 9.97 -1.00 5.03
CA THR A 19 10.45 -2.01 5.98
C THR A 19 11.96 -2.20 5.92
N GLY A 20 12.65 -1.51 5.00
CA GLY A 20 14.09 -1.56 4.84
C GLY A 20 14.59 -2.89 4.27
N HIS A 21 13.90 -3.45 3.26
CA HIS A 21 14.28 -4.73 2.67
C HIS A 21 15.73 -4.66 2.12
N PRO A 22 16.64 -5.57 2.52
CA PRO A 22 18.08 -5.41 2.31
C PRO A 22 18.50 -5.38 0.84
N VAL A 23 17.80 -6.12 -0.02
CA VAL A 23 18.11 -6.21 -1.46
C VAL A 23 17.31 -5.18 -2.28
N TYR A 24 16.00 -5.09 -2.06
CA TYR A 24 15.09 -4.34 -2.95
C TYR A 24 14.78 -2.92 -2.50
N GLY A 25 15.04 -2.54 -1.24
CA GLY A 25 14.64 -1.24 -0.70
C GLY A 25 15.18 -0.07 -1.53
N ARG A 26 16.45 -0.13 -1.94
CA ARG A 26 17.09 0.92 -2.74
C ARG A 26 16.49 1.05 -4.14
N ASN A 27 16.28 -0.08 -4.82
CA ASN A 27 15.66 -0.07 -6.15
C ASN A 27 14.22 0.45 -6.10
N CYS A 28 13.49 0.16 -5.02
CA CYS A 28 12.12 0.67 -4.81
C CYS A 28 12.13 2.19 -4.57
N GLN A 29 13.11 2.69 -3.80
CA GLN A 29 13.32 4.13 -3.61
C GLN A 29 13.57 4.83 -4.95
N ASP A 30 14.54 4.34 -5.74
CA ASP A 30 14.89 4.94 -7.02
C ASP A 30 13.71 4.93 -8.02
N LEU A 31 12.86 3.89 -7.98
CA LEU A 31 11.64 3.83 -8.76
C LEU A 31 10.66 4.93 -8.36
N LEU A 32 10.40 5.10 -7.06
CA LEU A 32 9.45 6.08 -6.55
C LEU A 32 9.94 7.51 -6.74
N GLU A 33 11.25 7.77 -6.62
CA GLU A 33 11.82 9.10 -6.92
C GLU A 33 11.62 9.49 -8.39
N LYS A 34 11.72 8.53 -9.33
CA LYS A 34 11.41 8.78 -10.76
C LYS A 34 9.94 9.10 -10.98
N VAL A 35 9.03 8.46 -10.23
CA VAL A 35 7.61 8.77 -10.27
C VAL A 35 7.36 10.18 -9.72
N GLU A 36 7.96 10.55 -8.59
CA GLU A 36 7.83 11.88 -7.97
C GLU A 36 8.36 13.00 -8.87
N ARG A 37 9.43 12.74 -9.63
CA ARG A 37 9.99 13.69 -10.61
C ARG A 37 9.17 13.80 -11.90
N GLY A 38 8.21 12.90 -12.12
CA GLY A 38 7.44 12.83 -13.35
C GLY A 38 8.16 12.15 -14.52
N ASP A 39 9.31 11.50 -14.28
CA ASP A 39 10.04 10.71 -15.28
C ASP A 39 9.27 9.43 -15.65
N ILE A 40 8.44 8.93 -14.72
CA ILE A 40 7.57 7.76 -14.90
C ILE A 40 6.15 8.14 -14.49
N GLU A 41 5.20 7.97 -15.40
CA GLU A 41 3.77 8.08 -15.08
C GLU A 41 3.30 6.76 -14.45
N ALA A 42 2.82 6.83 -13.21
CA ALA A 42 2.45 5.65 -12.43
C ALA A 42 1.11 5.83 -11.71
N PHE A 43 0.45 4.71 -11.43
CA PHE A 43 -0.81 4.70 -10.70
C PHE A 43 -0.84 3.56 -9.68
N ILE A 44 -1.63 3.76 -8.63
CA ILE A 44 -1.95 2.76 -7.61
C ILE A 44 -3.47 2.64 -7.49
N SER A 45 -3.92 1.54 -6.92
CA SER A 45 -5.32 1.38 -6.53
C SER A 45 -5.48 1.57 -5.02
N PRO A 46 -6.70 1.86 -4.53
CA PRO A 46 -6.97 1.87 -3.10
C PRO A 46 -6.63 0.55 -2.39
N LEU A 47 -6.68 -0.59 -3.11
CA LEU A 47 -6.31 -1.90 -2.57
C LEU A 47 -4.81 -2.00 -2.27
N VAL A 48 -3.97 -1.33 -3.05
CA VAL A 48 -2.53 -1.24 -2.77
C VAL A 48 -2.29 -0.52 -1.44
N ILE A 49 -3.04 0.55 -1.18
CA ILE A 49 -2.93 1.31 0.08
C ILE A 49 -3.37 0.45 1.28
N ASP A 50 -4.49 -0.30 1.14
CA ASP A 50 -4.99 -1.21 2.17
C ASP A 50 -3.95 -2.29 2.53
N GLU A 51 -3.36 -2.91 1.52
CA GLU A 51 -2.35 -3.94 1.73
C GLU A 51 -1.08 -3.40 2.39
N VAL A 52 -0.56 -2.25 1.92
CA VAL A 52 0.60 -1.59 2.53
C VAL A 52 0.33 -1.30 4.01
N SER A 53 -0.84 -0.75 4.31
CA SER A 53 -1.25 -0.41 5.67
C SER A 53 -1.30 -1.66 6.57
N TYR A 54 -1.93 -2.74 6.09
CA TYR A 54 -2.00 -4.01 6.81
C TYR A 54 -0.61 -4.58 7.12
N VAL A 55 0.29 -4.59 6.13
CA VAL A 55 1.65 -5.11 6.29
C VAL A 55 2.42 -4.31 7.34
N LEU A 56 2.36 -2.97 7.29
CA LEU A 56 3.04 -2.11 8.26
C LEU A 56 2.50 -2.29 9.68
N MET A 57 1.17 -2.37 9.86
CA MET A 57 0.56 -2.63 11.17
C MET A 57 1.04 -3.95 11.76
N VAL A 58 1.01 -5.03 10.97
CA VAL A 58 1.44 -6.36 11.42
C VAL A 58 2.93 -6.37 11.78
N GLN A 59 3.78 -5.76 10.97
CA GLN A 59 5.22 -5.69 11.25
C GLN A 59 5.54 -4.85 12.47
N THR A 60 4.84 -3.73 12.65
CA THR A 60 4.99 -2.87 13.83
C THR A 60 4.53 -3.58 15.10
N GLY A 61 3.38 -4.26 15.06
CA GLY A 61 2.86 -5.04 16.19
C GLY A 61 3.80 -6.17 16.63
N ARG A 62 4.50 -6.81 15.69
CA ARG A 62 5.55 -7.80 16.01
C ARG A 62 6.75 -7.17 16.71
N LYS A 63 7.18 -5.98 16.29
CA LYS A 63 8.33 -5.27 16.89
C LYS A 63 8.02 -4.76 18.30
N THR A 64 6.78 -4.34 18.55
CA THR A 64 6.36 -3.81 19.86
C THR A 64 5.95 -4.87 20.88
N GLY A 65 6.04 -6.17 20.54
CA GLY A 65 5.85 -7.27 21.49
C GLY A 65 4.40 -7.46 21.97
N GLY A 66 3.42 -6.88 21.28
CA GLY A 66 2.01 -7.11 21.59
C GLY A 66 1.63 -8.56 21.28
N SER A 67 1.38 -9.36 22.31
CA SER A 67 0.89 -10.74 22.25
C SER A 67 -0.54 -10.84 21.70
N GLN A 68 -0.79 -10.30 20.51
CA GLN A 68 -2.00 -10.55 19.76
C GLN A 68 -1.62 -11.05 18.37
N ASP A 69 -1.98 -12.30 18.10
CA ASP A 69 -1.74 -12.96 16.84
C ASP A 69 -2.12 -12.06 15.66
N ALA A 70 -1.16 -11.69 14.82
CA ALA A 70 -1.40 -10.94 13.59
C ALA A 70 -2.46 -11.60 12.66
N ARG A 71 -2.75 -12.90 12.87
CA ARG A 71 -3.87 -13.63 12.23
C ARG A 71 -5.24 -13.19 12.74
N SER A 72 -5.39 -12.84 14.02
CA SER A 72 -6.63 -12.35 14.61
C SER A 72 -7.04 -10.99 14.03
N ILE A 73 -6.06 -10.12 13.72
CA ILE A 73 -6.29 -8.81 13.12
C ILE A 73 -6.95 -8.94 11.73
N LYS A 74 -6.63 -9.97 10.95
CA LYS A 74 -7.28 -10.19 9.64
C LYS A 74 -8.70 -10.77 9.77
N GLY A 75 -9.00 -11.45 10.88
CA GLY A 75 -10.34 -11.93 11.20
C GLY A 75 -11.26 -10.84 11.76
N GLN A 76 -10.70 -9.81 12.40
CA GLN A 76 -11.45 -8.67 12.97
C GLN A 76 -11.49 -7.45 12.04
N CYS A 77 -10.47 -7.27 11.20
CA CYS A 77 -10.46 -6.26 10.15
C CYS A 77 -11.19 -6.79 8.91
N TRP A 78 -12.51 -6.98 9.04
CA TRP A 78 -13.38 -7.14 7.88
C TRP A 78 -13.55 -5.76 7.23
N MET A 79 -12.58 -5.33 6.44
CA MET A 79 -12.76 -4.24 5.48
C MET A 79 -13.35 -4.87 4.21
N PRO A 80 -14.62 -4.62 3.86
CA PRO A 80 -15.20 -5.25 2.69
C PRO A 80 -14.58 -4.64 1.43
N GLY A 81 -13.54 -5.31 0.92
CA GLY A 81 -12.93 -5.08 -0.40
C GLY A 81 -13.85 -5.36 -1.60
N LYS A 82 -15.17 -5.33 -1.41
CA LYS A 82 -16.18 -5.31 -2.47
C LYS A 82 -17.22 -4.19 -2.31
N THR A 83 -17.11 -3.32 -1.30
CA THR A 83 -18.01 -2.16 -1.10
C THR A 83 -17.27 -0.87 -0.74
N ALA A 84 -16.02 -0.70 -1.20
CA ALA A 84 -15.34 0.61 -1.14
C ALA A 84 -16.09 1.72 -1.92
N LEU A 85 -17.08 1.38 -2.76
CA LEU A 85 -18.02 2.35 -3.33
C LEU A 85 -19.01 2.94 -2.31
N CYS A 86 -19.31 2.26 -1.20
CA CYS A 86 -20.35 2.71 -0.27
C CYS A 86 -19.86 3.70 0.80
N LEU A 87 -18.58 3.64 1.20
CA LEU A 87 -18.03 4.58 2.20
C LEU A 87 -17.56 5.92 1.60
N TRP A 88 -17.33 5.97 0.28
CA TRP A 88 -17.03 7.24 -0.39
C TRP A 88 -18.29 8.13 -0.54
N ALA A 89 -19.48 7.52 -0.60
CA ALA A 89 -20.74 8.26 -0.68
C ALA A 89 -21.08 9.05 0.60
N SER A 90 -20.52 8.69 1.76
CA SER A 90 -20.75 9.44 3.00
C SER A 90 -19.81 10.62 3.19
N PHE A 91 -18.69 10.71 2.46
CA PHE A 91 -17.72 11.79 2.60
C PHE A 91 -17.89 12.91 1.55
N MET A 92 -18.70 12.71 0.51
CA MET A 92 -19.02 13.72 -0.52
C MET A 92 -20.42 14.35 -0.37
N ALA A 93 -21.04 14.25 0.81
CA ALA A 93 -22.30 14.91 1.14
C ALA A 93 -22.11 16.20 1.96
N ILE A 94 -21.04 16.96 1.66
CA ILE A 94 -20.84 18.38 2.01
C ILE A 94 -20.46 19.11 0.73
#